data_AF-A0A6V7IT31-F1
#
_entry.id   AF-A0A6V7IT31-F1
#
_cell.length_a   1.000
_cell.length_b   1.000
_cell.length_c   1.000
_cell.angle_alpha   90.00
_cell.angle_beta   90.00
_cell.angle_gamma   90.00
#
_symmetry.space_group_name_H-M   'P 1'
#
loop_
_entity.id
_entity.type
_entity.pdbx_description
1 polymer ?
#
loop_
_entity_poly.entity_id
_entity_poly.type
_entity_poly.pdbx_seq_one_letter_code
_entity_poly.pdbx_strand_id
1 'polypeptide(L)' 'MMWQFLLLFVVLVVNGQFQCPEPKGFFADPEQCDLYYVCTDGKAEEKLCKDGLVFRDDNPKKEFCDIPANVPCGERTLL' A
#
# COMPACT_ATOMS: atom_id res chain seq x y z
N MET A 1 40.52 -6.48 15.80
CA MET A 1 39.47 -7.21 16.55
C MET A 1 38.35 -6.31 17.08
N MET A 2 38.16 -5.12 16.51
CA MET A 2 37.00 -4.23 16.76
C MET A 2 36.35 -3.84 15.41
N TRP A 3 36.47 -4.70 14.40
CA TRP A 3 35.85 -4.51 13.07
C TRP A 3 34.57 -5.35 12.93
N GLN A 4 34.40 -6.39 13.75
CA GLN A 4 33.19 -7.24 13.74
C GLN A 4 31.93 -6.46 14.16
N PHE A 5 32.08 -5.31 14.85
CA PHE A 5 30.96 -4.46 15.29
C PHE A 5 30.55 -3.36 14.29
N LEU A 6 31.36 -3.07 13.26
CA LEU A 6 30.95 -2.12 12.20
C LEU A 6 30.00 -2.75 11.18
N LEU A 7 29.92 -4.09 11.10
CA LEU A 7 28.99 -4.80 10.22
C LEU A 7 27.58 -4.94 10.79
N LEU A 8 27.36 -4.67 12.08
CA LEU A 8 26.06 -4.78 12.73
C LEU A 8 25.22 -3.49 12.69
N PHE A 9 25.79 -2.35 12.33
CA PHE A 9 25.03 -1.09 12.22
C PHE A 9 24.32 -0.88 10.88
N VAL A 10 24.50 -1.77 9.89
CA VAL A 10 24.07 -1.52 8.50
C VAL A 10 22.62 -1.93 8.18
N VAL A 11 21.92 -2.71 9.02
CA VAL A 11 20.61 -3.31 8.62
C VAL A 11 19.40 -2.75 9.39
N LEU A 12 19.25 -1.42 9.46
CA LEU A 12 18.01 -0.79 9.95
C LEU A 12 17.51 0.34 9.04
N VAL A 13 17.60 0.18 7.72
CA VAL A 13 16.85 1.03 6.80
C VAL A 13 15.65 0.22 6.30
N VAL A 14 14.60 0.13 7.13
CA VAL A 14 13.30 -0.35 6.69
C VAL A 14 12.69 0.80 5.88
N ASN A 15 12.98 0.83 4.58
CA ASN A 15 12.39 1.81 3.68
C ASN A 15 10.92 1.39 3.49
N GLY A 16 9.99 2.14 4.11
CA GLY A 16 8.55 1.88 4.10
C GLY A 16 7.91 2.18 2.74
N GLN A 17 8.34 1.47 1.70
CA GLN A 17 7.72 1.50 0.38
C GLN A 17 6.79 0.29 0.22
N PHE A 18 5.56 0.55 -0.21
CA PHE A 18 4.58 -0.50 -0.51
C PHE A 18 5.14 -1.50 -1.53
N GLN A 19 4.97 -2.80 -1.25
CA GLN A 19 5.38 -3.88 -2.14
C GLN A 19 4.17 -4.50 -2.82
N CYS A 20 4.20 -4.54 -4.16
CA CYS A 20 3.17 -5.16 -4.96
C CYS A 20 3.00 -6.65 -4.63
N PRO A 21 1.80 -7.09 -4.17
CA PRO A 21 1.53 -8.51 -3.95
C PRO A 21 1.60 -9.32 -5.25
N GLU A 22 1.16 -8.73 -6.38
CA GLU A 22 1.31 -9.28 -7.72
C GLU A 22 1.89 -8.23 -8.67
N PRO A 23 2.56 -8.63 -9.78
CA PRO A 23 3.17 -7.69 -10.72
C PRO A 23 2.18 -6.72 -11.35
N LYS A 24 0.90 -7.10 -11.46
CA LYS A 24 -0.17 -6.29 -12.06
C LYS A 24 -1.43 -6.37 -11.22
N GLY A 25 -2.00 -5.21 -10.88
CA GLY A 25 -3.25 -5.14 -10.13
C GLY A 25 -3.42 -3.83 -9.37
N PHE A 26 -4.50 -3.77 -8.60
CA PHE A 26 -4.88 -2.67 -7.73
C PHE A 26 -4.97 -3.19 -6.31
N PHE A 27 -4.27 -2.55 -5.37
CA PHE A 27 -4.15 -3.05 -3.99
C PHE A 27 -4.36 -1.93 -2.99
N ALA A 28 -5.05 -2.23 -1.89
CA ALA A 28 -5.29 -1.27 -0.83
C ALA A 28 -4.01 -0.90 -0.09
N ASP A 29 -3.94 0.35 0.38
CA ASP A 29 -3.02 0.74 1.42
C ASP A 29 -3.40 0.10 2.77
N PRO A 30 -2.44 -0.29 3.62
CA PRO A 30 -2.73 -0.88 4.93
C PRO A 30 -3.28 0.11 5.96
N GLU A 31 -3.20 1.42 5.75
CA GLU A 31 -3.52 2.43 6.76
C GLU A 31 -4.53 3.51 6.29
N GLN A 32 -4.62 3.81 5.00
CA GLN A 32 -5.50 4.84 4.41
C GLN A 32 -6.54 4.20 3.48
N CYS A 33 -7.84 4.37 3.77
CA CYS A 33 -8.87 3.64 3.05
C CYS A 33 -9.12 4.14 1.62
N ASP A 34 -8.83 5.41 1.35
CA ASP A 34 -8.93 6.07 0.06
C ASP A 34 -7.63 6.00 -0.76
N LEU A 35 -6.54 5.51 -0.17
CA LEU A 35 -5.28 5.26 -0.84
C LEU A 35 -5.19 3.81 -1.35
N TYR A 36 -4.69 3.68 -2.57
CA TYR A 36 -4.44 2.39 -3.20
C TYR A 36 -3.22 2.47 -4.12
N TYR A 37 -2.73 1.31 -4.52
CA TYR A 37 -1.56 1.18 -5.39
C TYR A 37 -1.93 0.50 -6.70
N VAL A 38 -1.48 1.10 -7.80
CA VAL A 38 -1.49 0.47 -9.12
C VAL A 38 -0.14 -0.20 -9.34
N CYS A 39 -0.15 -1.52 -9.42
CA CYS A 39 1.04 -2.30 -9.71
C CYS A 39 1.17 -2.51 -11.22
N THR A 40 2.31 -2.14 -11.80
CA THR A 40 2.69 -2.45 -13.18
C THR A 40 4.11 -2.99 -13.22
N ASP A 41 4.25 -4.23 -13.68
CA ASP A 41 5.52 -4.99 -13.70
C ASP A 41 6.24 -4.97 -12.34
N GLY A 42 5.45 -5.09 -11.26
CA GLY A 42 5.93 -5.13 -9.87
C GLY A 42 6.27 -3.76 -9.26
N LYS A 43 6.10 -2.67 -10.00
CA LYS A 43 6.28 -1.30 -9.50
C LYS A 43 4.95 -0.73 -9.06
N ALA A 44 4.88 -0.27 -7.81
CA ALA A 44 3.70 0.37 -7.26
C ALA A 44 3.68 1.86 -7.59
N GLU A 45 2.55 2.34 -8.08
CA GLU A 45 2.21 3.76 -8.18
C GLU A 45 1.07 4.04 -7.20
N GLU A 46 1.27 5.01 -6.32
CA GLU A 46 0.24 5.46 -5.37
C GLU A 46 -0.86 6.26 -6.07
N LYS A 47 -2.11 6.02 -5.66
CA LYS A 47 -3.31 6.73 -6.12
C LYS A 47 -4.26 6.97 -4.96
N LEU A 48 -5.03 8.04 -5.07
CA LEU A 48 -6.15 8.34 -4.19
C LEU A 48 -7.46 8.20 -4.98
N CYS A 49 -8.47 7.66 -4.31
CA CYS A 49 -9.84 7.79 -4.76
C CYS A 49 -10.25 9.27 -4.81
N LYS A 50 -11.27 9.58 -5.60
CA LYS A 50 -11.86 10.93 -5.59
C LYS A 50 -12.46 11.22 -4.21
N ASP A 51 -12.47 12.50 -3.83
CA ASP A 51 -13.04 12.98 -2.58
C ASP A 51 -14.38 12.33 -2.23
N GLY A 52 -14.47 11.79 -1.01
CA GLY A 52 -15.66 11.13 -0.49
C GLY A 52 -15.84 9.67 -0.92
N LEU A 53 -14.91 9.09 -1.68
CA LEU A 53 -14.87 7.66 -2.03
C LEU A 53 -13.67 6.98 -1.39
N VAL A 54 -13.77 5.66 -1.22
CA VAL A 54 -12.72 4.79 -0.67
C VAL A 54 -12.48 3.59 -1.58
N PHE A 55 -11.27 3.02 -1.52
CA PHE A 55 -10.87 1.92 -2.40
C PHE A 55 -11.47 0.59 -1.95
N ARG A 56 -12.10 -0.11 -2.89
CA ARG A 56 -12.67 -1.44 -2.70
C ARG A 56 -11.70 -2.50 -3.25
N ASP A 57 -11.22 -3.35 -2.36
CA ASP A 57 -10.11 -4.28 -2.58
C ASP A 57 -10.54 -5.75 -2.78
N ASP A 58 -11.83 -6.00 -3.04
CA ASP A 58 -12.37 -7.35 -3.25
C ASP A 58 -11.94 -8.00 -4.58
N ASN A 59 -11.43 -7.20 -5.53
CA ASN A 59 -10.93 -7.69 -6.81
C ASN A 59 -9.69 -6.90 -7.28
N PRO A 60 -8.48 -7.46 -7.20
CA PRO A 60 -7.25 -6.77 -7.58
C PRO A 60 -7.12 -6.50 -9.07
N LYS A 61 -8.02 -7.00 -9.91
CA LYS A 61 -8.03 -6.73 -11.37
C LYS A 61 -8.89 -5.53 -11.75
N LYS A 62 -9.60 -4.92 -10.79
CA LYS A 62 -10.51 -3.81 -11.02
C LYS A 62 -10.12 -2.62 -10.14
N GLU A 63 -9.82 -1.50 -10.78
CA GLU A 63 -9.75 -0.22 -10.09
C GLU A 63 -11.16 0.22 -9.72
N PHE A 64 -11.50 0.21 -8.43
CA PHE A 64 -12.85 0.53 -8.02
C PHE A 64 -12.89 1.27 -6.68
N CYS A 65 -13.29 2.54 -6.77
CA CYS A 65 -13.65 3.35 -5.62
C CYS A 65 -15.17 3.36 -5.45
N ASP A 66 -15.63 3.25 -4.21
CA ASP A 66 -17.05 3.21 -3.85
C ASP A 66 -17.27 4.09 -2.60
N ILE A 67 -18.53 4.33 -2.23
CA ILE A 67 -18.85 5.11 -1.04
C ILE A 67 -18.44 4.36 0.24
N PRO A 68 -18.07 5.06 1.33
CA PRO A 68 -17.66 4.44 2.60
C PRO A 68 -18.68 3.47 3.20
N ALA A 69 -19.98 3.66 2.91
CA ALA A 69 -21.03 2.76 3.36
C ALA A 69 -20.96 1.34 2.75
N ASN A 70 -20.30 1.19 1.60
CA ASN A 70 -20.22 -0.07 0.85
C ASN A 70 -18.87 -0.80 1.04
N VAL A 71 -17.90 -0.17 1.72
CA VAL A 71 -16.53 -0.68 1.81
C VAL A 71 -16.12 -0.79 3.28
N PRO A 72 -15.79 -2.00 3.77
CA PRO A 72 -15.29 -2.16 5.14
C PRO A 72 -13.83 -1.68 5.22
N CYS A 73 -13.61 -0.43 5.64
CA CYS A 73 -12.25 0.10 5.80
C CYS A 73 -11.44 -0.57 6.93
N GLY A 74 -12.11 -1.09 7.96
CA GLY A 74 -11.43 -1.64 9.13
C GLY A 74 -10.57 -0.57 9.81
N GLU A 75 -9.30 -0.90 10.06
CA GLU A 75 -8.33 -0.01 10.71
C GLU A 75 -7.65 0.99 9.75
N ARG A 76 -8.04 1.00 8.47
CA ARG A 76 -7.48 1.90 7.45
C ARG A 76 -8.03 3.33 7.55
N THR A 77 -7.96 3.94 8.72
CA THR A 77 -8.62 5.23 9.02
C THR A 77 -7.68 6.43 9.02
N LEU A 78 -6.42 6.26 8.59
CA LEU A 78 -5.52 7.39 8.44
C LEU A 78 -5.97 8.26 7.25
N LEU A 79 -5.70 9.56 7.37
CA LEU A 79 -5.97 10.62 6.39
C LEU A 79 -4.67 11.35 6.07
#